data_AF-A0A1L6JD06-F1
#
_entry.id   AF-A0A1L6JD06-F1
#
_cell.length_a   1.000
_cell.length_b   1.000
_cell.length_c   1.000
_cell.angle_alpha   90.00
_cell.angle_beta   90.00
_cell.angle_gamma   90.00
#
_symmetry.space_group_name_H-M   'P 1'
#
loop_
_entity.id
_entity.type
_entity.pdbx_description
1 polymer ?
#
loop_
_entity_poly.entity_id
_entity_poly.type
_entity_poly.pdbx_seq_one_letter_code
_entity_poly.pdbx_strand_id
1 'polypeptide(L)'
;MSRLPILAALGALAMTHPAAAQLSERSFASPVPAGLAKGVVRAGMDYAAFRRTLLAAGWRAKADPDCVRNVYGGDGTRKPGQPNICRELPEIEACSGDGYCVANFTHARTRRLIRVTSYGDYGQWQRKGLSVLGWEQK
;
A
#
# COMPACT_ATOMS: atom_id res chain seq x y z
N MET A 1 -44.30 52.93 27.94
CA MET A 1 -43.54 53.71 26.94
C MET A 1 -42.13 53.86 27.51
N SER A 2 -40.99 53.45 26.95
CA SER A 2 -40.61 52.77 25.72
C SER A 2 -39.21 52.18 25.95
N ARG A 3 -39.06 50.88 25.64
CA ARG A 3 -38.00 50.23 24.85
C ARG A 3 -36.52 50.65 25.10
N LEU A 4 -35.80 49.81 25.87
CA LEU A 4 -34.35 49.61 25.75
C LEU A 4 -34.05 48.74 24.50
N PRO A 5 -33.09 49.10 23.62
CA PRO A 5 -32.72 48.25 22.50
C PRO A 5 -31.79 47.11 22.94
N ILE A 6 -32.14 45.96 22.37
CA ILE A 6 -31.61 44.61 22.52
C ILE A 6 -30.17 44.51 22.00
N LEU A 7 -29.34 43.76 22.74
CA LEU A 7 -28.04 43.24 22.33
C LEU A 7 -28.15 42.49 20.99
N ALA A 8 -27.47 42.98 19.96
CA ALA A 8 -27.23 42.21 18.74
C ALA A 8 -25.94 41.39 18.91
N ALA A 9 -26.09 40.13 19.29
CA ALA A 9 -25.04 39.12 19.20
C ALA A 9 -25.55 37.99 18.32
N LEU A 10 -25.19 38.00 17.03
CA LEU A 10 -25.41 36.95 16.02
C LEU A 10 -24.52 37.34 14.82
N GLY A 11 -23.62 36.54 14.27
CA GLY A 11 -23.16 35.20 14.58
C GLY A 11 -21.90 34.95 13.75
N ALA A 12 -20.93 34.25 14.32
CA ALA A 12 -19.80 33.73 13.58
C ALA A 12 -20.24 32.44 12.86
N LEU A 13 -20.12 32.40 11.53
CA LEU A 13 -20.11 31.16 10.76
C LEU A 13 -18.81 31.13 9.98
N ALA A 14 -17.78 30.60 10.62
CA ALA A 14 -16.57 30.16 9.95
C ALA A 14 -16.93 28.99 9.03
N MET A 15 -16.98 29.23 7.71
CA MET A 15 -16.95 28.14 6.74
C MET A 15 -15.50 27.69 6.57
N THR A 16 -15.02 26.83 7.46
CA THR A 16 -13.80 26.05 7.24
C THR A 16 -14.17 24.62 6.93
N HIS A 17 -14.36 24.31 5.65
CA HIS A 17 -14.36 22.93 5.15
C HIS A 17 -12.98 22.63 4.55
N PRO A 18 -12.10 21.88 5.23
CA PRO A 18 -10.91 21.36 4.59
C PRO A 18 -11.29 20.12 3.78
N ALA A 19 -11.73 20.32 2.53
CA ALA A 19 -11.89 19.23 1.56
C ALA A 19 -10.55 18.51 1.23
N ALA A 20 -9.42 19.04 1.68
CA ALA A 20 -8.08 18.50 1.45
C ALA A 20 -7.68 17.37 2.42
N ALA A 21 -8.33 17.22 3.59
CA ALA A 21 -7.96 16.20 4.57
C ALA A 21 -8.58 14.82 4.28
N GLN A 22 -9.68 14.77 3.54
CA GLN A 22 -10.46 13.54 3.32
C GLN A 22 -9.78 12.52 2.40
N LEU A 23 -8.75 12.92 1.65
CA LEU A 23 -7.94 11.98 0.86
C LEU A 23 -6.89 11.24 1.71
N SER A 24 -6.47 11.83 2.84
CA SER A 24 -5.43 11.26 3.71
C SER A 24 -5.97 10.19 4.67
N GLU A 25 -7.29 10.15 4.88
CA GLU A 25 -7.99 9.21 5.76
C GLU A 25 -8.91 8.23 5.01
N ARG A 26 -8.60 7.91 3.74
CA ARG A 26 -8.89 6.54 3.27
C ARG A 26 -8.00 5.63 4.09
N SER A 27 -8.49 5.35 5.29
CA SER A 27 -7.87 4.45 6.24
C SER A 27 -7.51 3.21 5.45
N PHE A 28 -6.21 2.93 5.34
CA PHE A 28 -5.69 1.62 5.00
C PHE A 28 -6.03 0.65 6.15
N ALA A 29 -7.27 0.65 6.65
CA ALA A 29 -7.87 -0.36 7.50
C ALA A 29 -7.97 -1.62 6.64
N SER A 30 -6.80 -2.16 6.38
CA SER A 30 -6.55 -3.22 5.46
C SER A 30 -7.17 -4.45 6.12
N PRO A 31 -8.19 -5.07 5.52
CA PRO A 31 -8.85 -6.22 6.14
C PRO A 31 -7.83 -7.32 6.40
N VAL A 32 -8.04 -8.07 7.47
CA VAL A 32 -7.15 -9.19 7.84
C VAL A 32 -7.12 -10.17 6.65
N PRO A 33 -5.94 -10.45 6.07
CA PRO A 33 -5.84 -11.40 4.98
C PRO A 33 -6.42 -12.76 5.36
N ALA A 34 -7.12 -13.40 4.41
CA ALA A 34 -7.62 -14.75 4.59
C ALA A 34 -6.51 -15.71 5.08
N GLY A 35 -6.82 -16.53 6.09
CA GLY A 35 -5.87 -17.46 6.68
C GLY A 35 -4.93 -16.84 7.73
N LEU A 36 -5.06 -15.55 8.05
CA LEU A 36 -4.30 -14.89 9.10
C LEU A 36 -5.17 -14.45 10.28
N ALA A 37 -4.56 -14.45 11.47
CA ALA A 37 -5.12 -13.80 12.63
C ALA A 37 -4.85 -12.29 12.61
N LYS A 38 -5.70 -11.51 13.29
CA LYS A 38 -5.53 -10.07 13.43
C LYS A 38 -4.17 -9.74 14.08
N GLY A 39 -3.46 -8.75 13.54
CA GLY A 39 -2.17 -8.26 14.09
C GLY A 39 -0.93 -9.05 13.65
N VAL A 40 -1.09 -10.21 13.01
CA VAL A 40 0.04 -11.00 12.48
C VAL A 40 0.78 -10.25 11.35
N VAL A 41 0.03 -9.50 10.54
CA VAL A 41 0.57 -8.53 9.59
C VAL A 41 0.10 -7.12 9.96
N ARG A 42 0.95 -6.12 9.71
CA ARG A 42 0.69 -4.72 10.04
C ARG A 42 1.46 -3.77 9.13
N ALA A 43 0.94 -2.56 8.95
CA ALA A 43 1.71 -1.47 8.35
C ALA A 43 2.99 -1.18 9.16
N GLY A 44 4.02 -0.70 8.48
CA GLY A 44 5.35 -0.43 9.00
C GLY A 44 6.23 -1.67 9.24
N MET A 45 5.73 -2.89 8.98
CA MET A 45 6.57 -4.08 9.09
C MET A 45 7.45 -4.27 7.85
N ASP A 46 8.55 -5.01 8.02
CA ASP A 46 9.42 -5.44 6.94
C ASP A 46 8.64 -6.23 5.87
N TYR A 47 8.83 -5.86 4.60
CA TYR A 47 8.15 -6.49 3.47
C TYR A 47 8.51 -7.97 3.35
N ALA A 48 9.77 -8.36 3.56
CA ALA A 48 10.16 -9.76 3.47
C ALA A 48 9.44 -10.61 4.52
N ALA A 49 9.29 -10.11 5.76
CA ALA A 49 8.48 -10.72 6.79
C ALA A 49 7.00 -10.80 6.40
N PHE A 50 6.41 -9.70 5.91
CA PHE A 50 5.03 -9.66 5.44
C PHE A 50 4.76 -10.72 4.35
N ARG A 51 5.65 -10.78 3.36
CA ARG A 51 5.60 -11.74 2.25
C ARG A 51 5.63 -13.17 2.75
N ARG A 52 6.59 -13.53 3.61
CA ARG A 52 6.69 -14.90 4.17
C ARG A 52 5.42 -15.30 4.88
N THR A 53 4.84 -14.39 5.66
CA THR A 53 3.58 -14.61 6.37
C THR A 53 2.40 -14.86 5.44
N LEU A 54 2.26 -14.07 4.36
CA LEU A 54 1.23 -14.33 3.35
C LEU A 54 1.41 -15.69 2.68
N LEU A 55 2.63 -16.01 2.23
CA LEU A 55 2.91 -17.28 1.56
C LEU A 55 2.61 -18.48 2.49
N ALA A 56 2.98 -18.39 3.76
CA ALA A 56 2.67 -19.42 4.76
C ALA A 56 1.16 -19.60 5.00
N ALA A 57 0.36 -18.55 4.82
CA ALA A 57 -1.10 -18.59 4.91
C ALA A 57 -1.80 -19.08 3.62
N GLY A 58 -1.04 -19.53 2.62
CA GLY A 58 -1.57 -20.08 1.36
C GLY A 58 -1.84 -19.03 0.28
N TRP A 59 -1.37 -17.79 0.46
CA TRP A 59 -1.32 -16.82 -0.63
C TRP A 59 -0.19 -17.17 -1.59
N ARG A 60 -0.33 -16.72 -2.83
CA ARG A 60 0.66 -16.91 -3.90
C ARG A 60 1.01 -15.57 -4.50
N ALA A 61 2.29 -15.37 -4.78
CA ALA A 61 2.75 -14.25 -5.59
C ALA A 61 2.05 -14.28 -6.96
N LYS A 62 1.44 -13.16 -7.36
CA LYS A 62 0.81 -13.01 -8.67
C LYS A 62 1.81 -12.36 -9.60
N ALA A 63 2.36 -13.16 -10.52
CA ALA A 63 3.27 -12.67 -11.54
C ALA A 63 2.65 -11.55 -12.38
N ASP A 64 3.36 -10.43 -12.53
CA ASP A 64 3.01 -9.38 -13.47
C ASP A 64 3.93 -9.45 -14.71
N PRO A 65 3.39 -9.69 -15.92
CA PRO A 65 4.21 -9.79 -17.14
C PRO A 65 4.92 -8.47 -17.48
N ASP A 66 4.40 -7.34 -17.01
CA ASP A 66 4.87 -6.00 -17.32
C ASP A 66 5.80 -5.42 -16.25
N CYS A 67 6.09 -6.16 -15.17
CA CYS A 67 6.94 -5.70 -14.08
C CYS A 67 8.28 -5.11 -14.57
N VAL A 68 8.95 -5.74 -15.53
CA VAL A 68 10.27 -5.29 -16.04
C VAL A 68 10.19 -3.92 -16.71
N ARG A 69 9.03 -3.58 -17.30
CA ARG A 69 8.78 -2.26 -17.89
C ARG A 69 8.38 -1.23 -16.84
N ASN A 70 7.74 -1.67 -15.76
CA ASN A 70 7.15 -0.80 -14.75
C ASN A 70 8.06 -0.53 -13.54
N VAL A 71 9.18 -1.24 -13.41
CA VAL A 71 10.23 -0.93 -12.44
C VAL A 71 11.11 0.19 -12.98
N TYR A 72 11.42 1.17 -12.14
CA TYR A 72 12.25 2.32 -12.49
C TYR A 72 13.59 1.89 -13.10
N GLY A 73 13.96 2.52 -14.22
CA GLY A 73 15.15 2.15 -15.01
C GLY A 73 14.96 0.87 -15.83
N GLY A 74 13.79 0.24 -15.79
CA GLY A 74 13.41 -0.87 -16.63
C GLY A 74 13.12 -0.44 -18.06
N ASP A 75 13.74 -1.10 -19.03
CA ASP A 75 13.51 -0.88 -20.47
C ASP A 75 12.56 -1.95 -21.07
N GLY A 76 11.95 -2.78 -20.21
CA GLY A 76 11.13 -3.92 -20.61
C GLY A 76 11.92 -5.11 -21.17
N THR A 77 13.25 -5.01 -21.29
CA THR A 77 14.11 -6.08 -21.78
C THR A 77 14.68 -6.88 -20.61
N ARG A 78 14.61 -8.21 -20.69
CA ARG A 78 15.28 -9.09 -19.72
C ARG A 78 16.71 -9.34 -20.18
N LYS A 79 17.67 -8.60 -19.62
CA LYS A 79 19.10 -8.79 -19.92
C LYS A 79 19.71 -9.85 -18.98
N PRO A 80 20.48 -10.83 -19.50
CA PRO A 80 21.24 -11.76 -18.66
C PRO A 80 22.17 -11.00 -17.71
N GLY A 81 22.17 -11.35 -16.43
CA GLY A 81 23.04 -10.74 -15.42
C GLY A 81 22.54 -9.42 -14.81
N GLN A 82 21.50 -8.78 -15.36
CA GLN A 82 20.91 -7.61 -14.73
C GLN A 82 20.12 -8.03 -13.47
N PRO A 83 20.35 -7.38 -12.31
CA PRO A 83 19.49 -7.53 -11.14
C PRO A 83 18.05 -7.20 -11.54
N ASN A 84 17.17 -8.19 -11.42
CA ASN A 84 15.78 -8.04 -11.81
C ASN A 84 14.90 -8.43 -10.63
N ILE A 85 14.43 -7.40 -9.92
CA ILE A 85 13.55 -7.57 -8.77
C ILE A 85 12.30 -8.37 -9.12
N CYS A 86 11.81 -8.33 -10.38
CA CYS A 86 10.66 -9.09 -10.84
C CYS A 86 10.90 -10.61 -10.91
N ARG A 87 12.17 -11.06 -10.96
CA ARG A 87 12.49 -12.50 -10.89
C ARG A 87 12.51 -12.98 -9.43
N GLU A 88 12.98 -12.13 -8.53
CA GLU A 88 13.10 -12.44 -7.10
C GLU A 88 11.75 -12.29 -6.37
N LEU A 89 11.02 -11.25 -6.73
CA LEU A 89 9.70 -10.87 -6.23
C LEU A 89 8.73 -10.86 -7.43
N PRO A 90 8.28 -12.04 -7.91
CA PRO A 90 7.36 -12.12 -9.03
C PRO A 90 6.04 -11.38 -8.79
N GLU A 91 5.66 -11.16 -7.53
CA GLU A 91 4.49 -10.37 -7.17
C GLU A 91 4.57 -8.88 -7.51
N ILE A 92 5.74 -8.33 -7.81
CA ILE A 92 5.90 -6.89 -8.08
C ILE A 92 5.19 -6.53 -9.39
N GLU A 93 4.33 -5.51 -9.32
CA GLU A 93 3.65 -4.89 -10.45
C GLU A 93 4.48 -3.70 -10.98
N ALA A 94 4.99 -2.88 -10.06
CA ALA A 94 5.75 -1.67 -10.35
C ALA A 94 6.62 -1.26 -9.15
N CYS A 95 7.74 -0.59 -9.42
CA CYS A 95 8.51 0.13 -8.41
C CYS A 95 9.01 1.45 -9.00
N SER A 96 8.72 2.57 -8.35
CA SER A 96 9.19 3.89 -8.77
C SER A 96 10.62 4.19 -8.28
N GLY A 97 11.26 5.19 -8.88
CA GLY A 97 12.65 5.55 -8.57
C GLY A 97 12.83 6.18 -7.19
N ASP A 98 11.76 6.69 -6.60
CA ASP A 98 11.69 7.19 -5.23
C ASP A 98 11.35 6.10 -4.20
N GLY A 99 11.20 4.84 -4.63
CA GLY A 99 11.13 3.68 -3.74
C GLY A 99 9.73 3.18 -3.39
N TYR A 100 8.66 3.69 -4.02
CA TYR A 100 7.33 3.08 -3.87
C TYR A 100 7.23 1.84 -4.73
N CYS A 101 6.83 0.72 -4.13
CA CYS A 101 6.56 -0.52 -4.84
C CYS A 101 5.12 -0.99 -4.61
N VAL A 102 4.57 -1.61 -5.65
CA VAL A 102 3.28 -2.28 -5.64
C VAL A 102 3.50 -3.76 -5.89
N ALA A 103 2.87 -4.59 -5.06
CA ALA A 103 2.89 -6.04 -5.22
C ALA A 103 1.48 -6.66 -5.15
N ASN A 104 1.27 -7.77 -5.86
CA ASN A 104 0.00 -8.48 -5.88
C ASN A 104 0.12 -9.93 -5.42
N PHE A 105 -0.81 -10.35 -4.57
CA PHE A 105 -0.96 -11.73 -4.12
C PHE A 105 -2.36 -12.25 -4.41
N THR A 106 -2.48 -13.56 -4.64
CA THR A 106 -3.78 -14.22 -4.84
C THR A 106 -3.92 -15.41 -3.89
N HIS A 107 -5.13 -15.65 -3.39
CA HIS A 107 -5.41 -16.81 -2.55
C HIS A 107 -6.31 -17.79 -3.32
N ALA A 108 -5.76 -18.94 -3.70
CA ALA A 108 -6.39 -19.87 -4.64
C ALA A 108 -7.79 -20.36 -4.16
N ARG A 109 -7.94 -20.62 -2.86
CA ARG A 109 -9.21 -21.15 -2.31
C ARG A 109 -10.33 -20.12 -2.26
N THR A 110 -10.01 -18.86 -1.99
CA THR A 110 -11.02 -17.80 -1.83
C THR A 110 -11.15 -16.91 -3.06
N ARG A 111 -10.28 -17.10 -4.06
CA ARG A 111 -10.16 -16.25 -5.26
C ARG A 111 -9.97 -14.76 -4.96
N ARG A 112 -9.49 -14.43 -3.75
CA ARG A 112 -9.22 -13.05 -3.33
C ARG A 112 -7.87 -12.58 -3.84
N LEU A 113 -7.76 -11.27 -4.05
CA LEU A 113 -6.53 -10.58 -4.40
C LEU A 113 -6.13 -9.62 -3.28
N ILE A 114 -4.84 -9.55 -2.99
CA ILE A 114 -4.27 -8.50 -2.15
C ILE A 114 -3.33 -7.66 -2.98
N ARG A 115 -3.52 -6.34 -2.95
CA ARG A 115 -2.59 -5.36 -3.51
C ARG A 115 -1.87 -4.67 -2.36
N VAL A 116 -0.55 -4.82 -2.29
CA VAL A 116 0.31 -4.32 -1.22
C VAL A 116 1.07 -3.11 -1.75
N THR A 117 1.14 -2.07 -0.93
CA THR A 117 2.04 -0.94 -1.18
C THR A 117 3.16 -0.97 -0.15
N SER A 118 4.40 -0.79 -0.60
CA SER A 118 5.59 -0.67 0.25
C SER A 118 6.46 0.50 -0.17
N TYR A 119 7.34 0.95 0.72
CA TYR A 119 8.28 2.04 0.46
C TYR A 119 9.69 1.70 0.94
N GLY A 120 10.69 2.11 0.17
CA GLY A 120 12.10 2.07 0.51
C GLY A 120 12.99 1.54 -0.63
N ASP A 121 14.17 1.04 -0.27
CA ASP A 121 15.13 0.46 -1.23
C ASP A 121 14.76 -1.00 -1.54
N TYR A 122 14.12 -1.21 -2.69
CA TYR A 122 13.76 -2.55 -3.17
C TYR A 122 14.97 -3.41 -3.54
N GLY A 123 16.15 -2.82 -3.82
CA GLY A 123 17.39 -3.57 -3.99
C GLY A 123 17.89 -4.22 -2.69
N GLN A 124 17.44 -3.71 -1.54
CA GLN A 124 17.76 -4.23 -0.21
C GLN A 124 16.56 -4.92 0.46
N TRP A 125 15.57 -5.39 -0.31
CA TRP A 125 14.34 -5.96 0.22
C TRP A 125 14.55 -7.09 1.24
N GLN A 126 15.62 -7.88 1.11
CA GLN A 126 15.97 -8.96 2.05
C GLN A 126 16.55 -8.45 3.39
N ARG A 127 17.07 -7.22 3.40
CA ARG A 127 17.75 -6.58 4.54
C ARG A 127 16.92 -5.45 5.15
N LYS A 128 15.58 -5.59 5.12
CA LYS A 128 14.63 -4.58 5.60
C LYS A 128 14.63 -3.27 4.81
N GLY A 129 15.02 -3.32 3.53
CA GLY A 129 14.99 -2.17 2.63
C GLY A 129 13.58 -1.70 2.28
N LEU A 130 12.56 -2.55 2.40
CA LEU A 130 11.17 -2.22 2.11
C LEU A 130 10.28 -2.35 3.34
N SER A 131 9.52 -1.29 3.64
CA SER A 131 8.49 -1.29 4.68
C SER A 131 7.09 -1.30 4.06
N VAL A 132 6.19 -2.12 4.58
CA VAL A 132 4.80 -2.17 4.14
C VAL A 132 4.07 -0.90 4.56
N LEU A 133 3.45 -0.19 3.63
CA LEU A 133 2.61 0.97 3.94
C LEU A 133 1.17 0.55 4.22
N GLY A 134 0.67 -0.44 3.50
CA GLY A 134 -0.70 -0.94 3.64
C GLY A 134 -1.06 -1.92 2.53
N TRP A 135 -2.30 -2.43 2.57
CA TRP A 135 -2.81 -3.30 1.51
C TRP A 135 -4.32 -3.16 1.31
N GLU A 136 -4.77 -3.48 0.11
CA GLU A 136 -6.19 -3.60 -0.23
C GLU A 136 -6.51 -5.06 -0.53
N GLN A 137 -7.70 -5.53 -0.12
CA GLN A 137 -8.18 -6.86 -0.48
C GLN A 137 -9.43 -6.74 -1.36
N LYS A 138 -9.42 -7.44 -2.49
CA LYS A 138 -10.52 -7.52 -3.46
C LYS A 138 -11.04 -8.96 -3.54
#